data_AF-A0A7Y4YZW0-F1
#
_entry.id   AF-A0A7Y4YZW0-F1
#
_cell.length_a   1.000
_cell.length_b   1.000
_cell.length_c   1.000
_cell.angle_alpha   90.00
_cell.angle_beta   90.00
_cell.angle_gamma   90.00
#
_symmetry.space_group_name_H-M   'P 1'
#
loop_
_entity.id
_entity.type
_entity.pdbx_description
1 polymer ?
#
loop_
_entity_poly.entity_id
_entity_poly.type
_entity_poly.pdbx_seq_one_letter_code
_entity_poly.pdbx_strand_id
1 'polypeptide(L)'
;MIKNIIPLLFLLFPLLGNSQGVLFYTNSGKVNFTSDAPLEVIKASSNSVAGAVKSSDRSFAFSVLVKSFEGFNSSLQRTHFNENYLESDKYPKITFEGKIIEDINLGKDGTYNIRGKGKFSVHGVTQERIIPCKIIVSNGKLSISANFTVFLDDHNIKIPAIVNQKIAEEILVSINIEMIIKK
;
A
#
# COMPACT_ATOMS: atom_id res chain seq x y z
N MET A 1 20.60 71.82 -19.65
CA MET A 1 19.90 71.34 -18.44
C MET A 1 19.35 69.95 -18.74
N ILE A 2 19.62 69.01 -17.84
CA ILE A 2 19.74 67.57 -18.09
C ILE A 2 18.36 66.88 -18.11
N LYS A 3 18.09 66.07 -19.16
CA LYS A 3 16.95 65.16 -19.24
C LYS A 3 17.22 63.94 -18.36
N ASN A 4 16.51 63.81 -17.24
CA ASN A 4 16.55 62.61 -16.41
C ASN A 4 15.64 61.54 -17.02
N ILE A 5 16.26 60.51 -17.61
CA ILE A 5 15.61 59.27 -18.03
C ILE A 5 15.63 58.33 -16.81
N ILE A 6 14.45 57.99 -16.29
CA ILE A 6 14.29 56.97 -15.24
C ILE A 6 14.26 55.60 -15.94
N PRO A 7 15.16 54.65 -15.62
CA PRO A 7 15.03 53.31 -16.16
C PRO A 7 13.97 52.54 -15.35
N LEU A 8 12.93 52.07 -16.02
CA LEU A 8 11.93 51.16 -15.48
C LEU A 8 12.59 49.78 -15.31
N LEU A 9 13.02 49.47 -14.08
CA LEU A 9 13.58 48.17 -13.72
C LEU A 9 12.44 47.13 -13.71
N PHE A 10 12.34 46.34 -14.77
CA PHE A 10 11.41 45.21 -14.88
C PHE A 10 11.92 44.07 -13.99
N LEU A 11 11.32 43.93 -12.81
CA LEU A 11 11.64 42.88 -11.83
C LEU A 11 11.07 41.55 -12.35
N LEU A 12 11.89 40.78 -13.06
CA LEU A 12 11.59 39.39 -13.45
C LEU A 12 11.56 38.52 -12.18
N PHE A 13 10.37 38.36 -11.61
CA PHE A 13 10.12 37.32 -10.62
C PHE A 13 10.25 35.95 -11.31
N PRO A 14 11.17 35.07 -10.91
CA PRO A 14 11.15 33.71 -11.40
C PRO A 14 9.86 33.04 -10.92
N LEU A 15 8.97 32.71 -11.87
CA LEU A 15 7.87 31.78 -11.64
C LEU A 15 8.49 30.45 -11.21
N LEU A 16 8.54 30.21 -9.90
CA LEU A 16 8.74 28.87 -9.36
C LEU A 16 7.55 28.03 -9.83
N GLY A 17 7.73 27.35 -10.97
CA GLY A 17 6.81 26.35 -11.48
C GLY A 17 6.72 25.25 -10.44
N ASN A 18 5.71 25.32 -9.57
CA ASN A 18 5.33 24.20 -8.73
C ASN A 18 4.88 23.10 -9.69
N SER A 19 5.78 22.15 -9.99
CA SER A 19 5.39 20.90 -10.62
C SER A 19 4.45 20.21 -9.63
N GLN A 20 3.14 20.38 -9.84
CA GLN A 20 2.14 19.63 -9.09
C GLN A 20 2.37 18.16 -9.43
N GLY A 21 2.93 17.41 -8.48
CA GLY A 21 3.21 16.00 -8.72
C GLY A 21 1.94 15.24 -9.08
N VAL A 22 2.08 14.31 -10.02
CA VAL A 22 1.00 13.44 -10.48
C VAL A 22 0.52 12.57 -9.33
N LEU A 23 -0.79 12.56 -9.09
CA LEU A 23 -1.44 11.70 -8.12
C LEU A 23 -2.05 10.50 -8.85
N PHE A 24 -1.52 9.31 -8.60
CA PHE A 24 -2.12 8.06 -9.03
C PHE A 24 -3.07 7.56 -7.94
N TYR A 25 -4.19 6.95 -8.33
CA TYR A 25 -5.17 6.42 -7.39
C TYR A 25 -5.83 5.14 -7.91
N THR A 26 -6.39 4.37 -6.98
CA THR A 26 -7.29 3.25 -7.28
C THR A 26 -8.25 3.01 -6.11
N ASN A 27 -9.38 2.37 -6.42
CA ASN A 27 -10.28 1.74 -5.44
C ASN A 27 -10.47 0.23 -5.74
N SER A 28 -9.68 -0.32 -6.65
CA SER A 28 -9.75 -1.70 -7.12
C SER A 28 -8.33 -2.25 -7.23
N GLY A 29 -8.01 -3.21 -6.39
CA GLY A 29 -6.70 -3.82 -6.32
C GLY A 29 -6.81 -5.13 -5.57
N LYS A 30 -6.00 -6.11 -5.96
CA LYS A 30 -6.06 -7.46 -5.42
C LYS A 30 -4.98 -7.67 -4.38
N VAL A 31 -5.39 -8.14 -3.21
CA VAL A 31 -4.52 -8.68 -2.16
C VAL A 31 -4.93 -10.11 -1.88
N ASN A 32 -3.97 -11.01 -1.76
CA ASN A 32 -4.20 -12.37 -1.29
C ASN A 32 -3.32 -12.62 -0.08
N PHE A 33 -3.80 -13.44 0.84
CA PHE A 33 -2.94 -14.04 1.86
C PHE A 33 -3.06 -15.56 1.86
N THR A 34 -2.00 -16.22 2.34
CA THR A 34 -1.97 -17.66 2.61
C THR A 34 -1.37 -17.89 4.00
N SER A 35 -2.07 -18.69 4.82
CA SER A 35 -1.53 -19.32 6.02
C SER A 35 -1.35 -20.79 5.69
N ASP A 36 -0.12 -21.29 5.72
CA ASP A 36 0.22 -22.67 5.38
C ASP A 36 0.75 -23.38 6.64
N ALA A 37 -0.13 -24.14 7.30
CA ALA A 37 0.17 -24.86 8.53
C ALA A 37 0.06 -26.37 8.31
N PRO A 38 0.70 -27.21 9.15
CA PRO A 38 0.79 -28.66 8.91
C PRO A 38 -0.55 -29.37 8.66
N LEU A 39 -1.63 -28.93 9.30
CA LEU A 39 -2.95 -29.54 9.19
C LEU A 39 -3.92 -28.76 8.30
N GLU A 40 -3.61 -27.51 7.93
CA GLU A 40 -4.54 -26.70 7.16
C GLU A 40 -3.84 -25.58 6.37
N VAL A 41 -4.24 -25.43 5.11
CA VAL A 41 -3.90 -24.29 4.26
C VAL A 41 -5.11 -23.38 4.16
N ILE A 42 -4.96 -22.13 4.59
CA ILE A 42 -6.01 -21.11 4.56
C ILE A 42 -5.62 -20.05 3.53
N LYS A 43 -6.53 -19.76 2.60
CA LYS A 43 -6.36 -18.71 1.59
C LYS A 43 -7.55 -17.78 1.63
N ALA A 44 -7.30 -16.49 1.46
CA ALA A 44 -8.35 -15.53 1.17
C ALA A 44 -7.81 -14.37 0.35
N SER A 45 -8.72 -13.63 -0.28
CA SER A 45 -8.39 -12.50 -1.13
C SER A 45 -9.40 -11.38 -1.01
N SER A 46 -8.96 -10.16 -1.27
CA SER A 46 -9.81 -8.98 -1.44
C SER A 46 -9.45 -8.31 -2.76
N ASN A 47 -10.46 -7.82 -3.49
CA ASN A 47 -10.30 -7.03 -4.71
C ASN A 47 -10.54 -5.52 -4.47
N SER A 48 -10.65 -5.11 -3.20
CA SER A 48 -11.08 -3.77 -2.79
C SER A 48 -9.97 -2.99 -2.10
N VAL A 49 -8.73 -3.11 -2.59
CA VAL A 49 -7.64 -2.25 -2.14
C VAL A 49 -7.84 -0.84 -2.69
N ALA A 50 -7.91 0.13 -1.79
CA ALA A 50 -7.84 1.55 -2.12
C ALA A 50 -6.41 2.06 -1.94
N GLY A 51 -5.95 2.91 -2.85
CA GLY A 51 -4.56 3.35 -2.85
C GLY A 51 -4.34 4.70 -3.52
N ALA A 52 -3.30 5.39 -3.08
CA ALA A 52 -2.81 6.61 -3.69
C ALA A 52 -1.28 6.63 -3.70
N VAL A 53 -0.69 7.13 -4.78
CA VAL A 53 0.76 7.37 -4.92
C VAL A 53 0.95 8.76 -5.50
N LYS A 54 1.74 9.60 -4.83
CA LYS A 54 2.05 10.96 -5.28
C LYS A 54 3.49 11.03 -5.76
N SER A 55 3.68 11.35 -7.03
CA SER A 55 5.01 11.28 -7.65
C SER A 55 5.97 12.39 -7.21
N SER A 56 5.48 13.54 -6.77
CA SER A 56 6.33 14.68 -6.37
C SER A 56 7.16 14.41 -5.11
N ASP A 57 6.57 13.75 -4.12
CA ASP A 57 7.21 13.47 -2.83
C ASP A 57 7.40 11.97 -2.57
N ARG A 58 7.09 11.14 -3.59
CA ARG A 58 7.14 9.68 -3.57
C ARG A 58 6.33 9.06 -2.42
N SER A 59 5.35 9.79 -1.90
CA SER A 59 4.47 9.29 -0.85
C SER A 59 3.44 8.31 -1.41
N PHE A 60 3.05 7.35 -0.58
CA PHE A 60 1.97 6.42 -0.87
C PHE A 60 1.12 6.17 0.36
N ALA A 61 -0.13 5.78 0.13
CA ALA A 61 -1.02 5.25 1.15
C ALA A 61 -1.93 4.19 0.52
N PHE A 62 -2.00 3.02 1.14
CA PHE A 62 -2.87 1.92 0.75
C PHE A 62 -3.71 1.47 1.94
N SER A 63 -4.93 1.03 1.65
CA SER A 63 -5.81 0.44 2.66
C SER A 63 -6.72 -0.62 2.06
N VAL A 64 -7.08 -1.60 2.89
CA VAL A 64 -8.08 -2.62 2.57
C VAL A 64 -8.97 -2.86 3.79
N LEU A 65 -10.26 -3.08 3.56
CA LEU A 65 -11.19 -3.44 4.62
C LEU A 65 -10.98 -4.91 5.01
N VAL A 66 -10.83 -5.20 6.30
CA VAL A 66 -10.66 -6.58 6.78
C VAL A 66 -11.86 -7.45 6.37
N LYS A 67 -13.07 -6.90 6.48
CA LYS A 67 -14.31 -7.61 6.08
C LYS A 67 -14.45 -7.87 4.57
N SER A 68 -13.56 -7.32 3.74
CA SER A 68 -13.59 -7.55 2.28
C SER A 68 -12.85 -8.81 1.84
N PHE A 69 -12.17 -9.50 2.75
CA PHE A 69 -11.52 -10.76 2.42
C PHE A 69 -12.56 -11.88 2.27
N GLU A 70 -12.44 -12.63 1.18
CA GLU A 70 -13.30 -13.75 0.80
C GLU A 70 -12.46 -14.92 0.26
N GLY A 71 -13.08 -16.09 0.12
CA GLY A 71 -12.43 -17.30 -0.44
C GLY A 71 -11.84 -18.26 0.60
N PHE A 72 -12.16 -18.05 1.88
CA PHE A 72 -11.88 -18.96 2.99
C PHE A 72 -12.45 -20.37 2.75
N ASN A 73 -11.86 -21.39 3.39
CA ASN A 73 -12.30 -22.78 3.29
C ASN A 73 -13.73 -23.00 3.80
N SER A 74 -14.21 -22.13 4.70
CA SER A 74 -15.59 -22.14 5.20
C SER A 74 -16.03 -20.74 5.68
N SER A 75 -17.34 -20.54 5.80
CA SER A 75 -17.89 -19.32 6.41
C SER A 75 -17.45 -19.14 7.86
N LEU A 76 -17.35 -20.23 8.63
CA LEU A 76 -16.91 -20.21 10.02
C LEU A 76 -15.45 -19.73 10.14
N GLN A 77 -14.58 -20.12 9.22
CA GLN A 77 -13.20 -19.63 9.17
C GLN A 77 -13.15 -18.11 8.93
N ARG A 78 -14.00 -17.59 8.04
CA ARG A 78 -14.15 -16.14 7.84
C ARG A 78 -14.68 -15.44 9.08
N THR A 79 -15.61 -16.05 9.81
CA THR A 79 -16.10 -15.53 11.10
C THR A 79 -14.96 -15.44 12.10
N HIS A 80 -14.19 -16.52 12.30
CA HIS A 80 -13.04 -16.50 13.21
C HIS A 80 -11.97 -15.49 12.81
N PHE A 81 -11.66 -15.37 11.51
CA PHE A 81 -10.78 -14.34 10.98
C PHE A 81 -11.20 -12.94 11.41
N ASN A 82 -12.49 -12.63 11.29
CA ASN A 82 -13.03 -11.30 11.64
C ASN A 82 -13.14 -11.08 13.14
N GLU A 83 -13.63 -12.05 13.90
CA GLU A 83 -13.99 -11.88 15.32
C GLU A 83 -12.84 -12.17 16.27
N ASN A 84 -12.11 -13.27 16.05
CA ASN A 84 -11.13 -13.77 17.01
C ASN A 84 -9.70 -13.31 16.71
N TYR A 85 -9.37 -13.05 15.45
CA TYR A 85 -8.00 -12.75 15.03
C TYR A 85 -7.80 -11.28 14.68
N LEU A 86 -8.60 -10.73 13.75
CA LEU A 86 -8.39 -9.35 13.28
C LEU A 86 -9.27 -8.34 14.01
N GLU A 87 -10.26 -8.79 14.79
CA GLU A 87 -11.25 -7.98 15.50
C GLU A 87 -11.80 -6.85 14.60
N SER A 88 -12.35 -7.21 13.43
CA SER A 88 -12.60 -6.28 12.32
C SER A 88 -13.68 -5.23 12.59
N ASP A 89 -14.51 -5.41 13.61
CA ASP A 89 -15.40 -4.34 14.10
C ASP A 89 -14.64 -3.22 14.82
N LYS A 90 -13.54 -3.56 15.50
CA LYS A 90 -12.68 -2.62 16.21
C LYS A 90 -11.58 -2.07 15.30
N TYR A 91 -10.99 -2.92 14.45
CA TYR A 91 -9.93 -2.56 13.52
C TYR A 91 -10.33 -2.89 12.08
N PRO A 92 -11.20 -2.06 11.46
CA PRO A 92 -11.82 -2.40 10.18
C PRO A 92 -10.86 -2.35 8.98
N LYS A 93 -9.68 -1.77 9.14
CA LYS A 93 -8.74 -1.49 8.06
C LYS A 93 -7.35 -2.06 8.34
N ILE A 94 -6.74 -2.58 7.28
CA ILE A 94 -5.30 -2.81 7.17
C ILE A 94 -4.73 -1.68 6.31
N THR A 95 -3.62 -1.07 6.74
CA THR A 95 -3.03 0.08 6.03
C THR A 95 -1.53 -0.06 5.83
N PHE A 96 -1.04 0.53 4.74
CA PHE A 96 0.40 0.76 4.52
C PHE A 96 0.62 2.15 3.95
N GLU A 97 1.29 3.02 4.69
CA GLU A 97 1.55 4.41 4.30
C GLU A 97 3.02 4.79 4.51
N GLY A 98 3.59 5.52 3.57
CA GLY A 98 5.03 5.79 3.62
C GLY A 98 5.56 6.45 2.35
N LYS A 99 6.83 6.16 2.04
CA LYS A 99 7.54 6.68 0.88
C LYS A 99 8.31 5.61 0.12
N ILE A 100 8.40 5.77 -1.19
CA ILE A 100 9.32 4.99 -2.02
C ILE A 100 10.75 5.46 -1.75
N ILE A 101 11.64 4.52 -1.44
CA ILE A 101 13.05 4.79 -1.14
C ILE A 101 13.80 5.27 -2.38
N GLU A 102 13.64 4.54 -3.48
CA GLU A 102 14.39 4.78 -4.72
C GLU A 102 13.92 6.08 -5.41
N ASP A 103 14.89 6.80 -5.97
CA ASP A 103 14.61 7.97 -6.78
C ASP A 103 14.21 7.54 -8.20
N ILE A 104 12.90 7.44 -8.42
CA ILE A 104 12.30 6.98 -9.67
C ILE A 104 11.46 8.09 -10.30
N ASN A 105 11.36 8.07 -11.63
CA ASN A 105 10.46 8.94 -12.37
C ASN A 105 9.23 8.16 -12.83
N LEU A 106 8.14 8.25 -12.06
CA LEU A 106 6.85 7.61 -12.38
C LEU A 106 6.11 8.24 -13.57
N GLY A 107 6.63 9.31 -14.16
CA GLY A 107 6.14 9.89 -15.41
C GLY A 107 6.79 9.31 -16.66
N LYS A 108 7.75 8.38 -16.50
CA LYS A 108 8.39 7.68 -17.62
C LYS A 108 7.96 6.23 -17.63
N ASP A 109 7.61 5.74 -18.81
CA ASP A 109 7.33 4.32 -19.02
C ASP A 109 8.58 3.49 -18.71
N GLY A 110 8.39 2.36 -18.05
CA GLY A 110 9.49 1.53 -17.58
C GLY A 110 9.10 0.55 -16.48
N THR A 111 10.06 -0.29 -16.09
CA THR A 111 9.94 -1.19 -14.95
C THR A 111 10.92 -0.76 -13.87
N TYR A 112 10.41 -0.63 -12.64
CA TYR A 112 11.15 -0.16 -11.48
C TYR A 112 11.04 -1.19 -10.36
N ASN A 113 12.17 -1.70 -9.89
CA ASN A 113 12.24 -2.48 -8.65
C ASN A 113 12.56 -1.50 -7.52
N ILE A 114 11.65 -1.39 -6.56
CA ILE A 114 11.69 -0.38 -5.50
C ILE A 114 11.40 -0.98 -4.14
N ARG A 115 11.57 -0.18 -3.11
CA ARG A 115 11.22 -0.49 -1.74
C ARG A 115 10.31 0.62 -1.21
N GLY A 116 9.11 0.22 -0.80
CA GLY A 116 8.22 1.08 -0.01
C GLY A 116 8.64 0.99 1.45
N LYS A 117 9.02 2.12 2.07
CA LYS A 117 9.25 2.20 3.51
C LYS A 117 8.12 2.97 4.17
N GLY A 118 7.49 2.38 5.19
CA GLY A 118 6.32 2.99 5.80
C GLY A 118 5.77 2.29 7.03
N LYS A 119 4.69 2.85 7.55
CA LYS A 119 3.90 2.30 8.64
C LYS A 119 2.91 1.29 8.08
N PHE A 120 3.04 0.04 8.49
CA PHE A 120 2.12 -1.05 8.21
C PHE A 120 1.28 -1.35 9.44
N SER A 121 -0.04 -1.17 9.36
CA SER A 121 -0.95 -1.38 10.48
C SER A 121 -1.94 -2.50 10.19
N VAL A 122 -1.99 -3.47 11.10
CA VAL A 122 -2.92 -4.60 11.11
C VAL A 122 -3.34 -4.83 12.55
N HIS A 123 -4.61 -5.13 12.80
CA HIS A 123 -5.11 -5.44 14.15
C HIS A 123 -4.81 -4.34 15.20
N GLY A 124 -4.80 -3.07 14.76
CA GLY A 124 -4.49 -1.93 15.62
C GLY A 124 -3.01 -1.77 15.99
N VAL A 125 -2.13 -2.67 15.56
CA VAL A 125 -0.69 -2.62 15.81
C VAL A 125 0.05 -2.16 14.56
N THR A 126 0.87 -1.13 14.71
CA THR A 126 1.67 -0.54 13.63
C THR A 126 3.12 -0.96 13.74
N GLN A 127 3.68 -1.43 12.62
CA GLN A 127 5.09 -1.74 12.45
C GLN A 127 5.69 -0.88 11.33
N GLU A 128 6.92 -0.37 11.50
CA GLU A 128 7.65 0.22 10.39
C GLU A 128 8.23 -0.91 9.53
N ARG A 129 7.92 -0.92 8.23
CA ARG A 129 8.34 -1.98 7.30
C ARG A 129 8.99 -1.40 6.05
N ILE A 130 9.88 -2.20 5.46
CA ILE A 130 10.42 -1.98 4.12
C ILE A 130 9.97 -3.17 3.26
N ILE A 131 9.13 -2.90 2.26
CA ILE A 131 8.54 -3.92 1.39
C ILE A 131 9.10 -3.75 -0.02
N PRO A 132 9.79 -4.76 -0.58
CA PRO A 132 10.18 -4.78 -1.99
C PRO A 132 8.94 -4.85 -2.90
N CYS A 133 8.90 -4.01 -3.92
CA CYS A 133 7.82 -3.96 -4.90
C CYS A 133 8.39 -3.81 -6.31
N LYS A 134 7.61 -4.25 -7.30
CA LYS A 134 7.81 -3.94 -8.71
C LYS A 134 6.74 -2.96 -9.15
N ILE A 135 7.13 -1.89 -9.83
CA ILE A 135 6.22 -0.95 -10.48
C ILE A 135 6.50 -1.01 -11.98
N ILE A 136 5.44 -1.20 -12.77
CA ILE A 136 5.48 -1.04 -14.22
C ILE A 136 4.69 0.23 -14.55
N VAL A 137 5.34 1.18 -15.19
CA VAL A 137 4.71 2.38 -15.75
C VAL A 137 4.48 2.15 -17.23
N SER A 138 3.23 2.26 -17.67
CA SER A 138 2.90 2.19 -19.10
C SER A 138 1.70 3.05 -19.40
N ASN A 139 1.82 3.92 -20.40
CA ASN A 139 0.72 4.77 -20.86
C ASN A 139 0.04 5.56 -19.72
N GLY A 140 0.82 6.08 -18.78
CA GLY A 140 0.31 6.84 -17.63
C GLY A 140 -0.47 6.01 -16.60
N LYS A 141 -0.33 4.68 -16.61
CA LYS A 141 -0.85 3.77 -15.58
C LYS A 141 0.28 3.15 -14.78
N LEU A 142 0.01 2.80 -13.52
CA LEU A 142 0.94 2.04 -12.68
C LEU A 142 0.37 0.65 -12.41
N SER A 143 1.13 -0.38 -12.76
CA SER A 143 0.92 -1.75 -12.28
C SER A 143 1.92 -2.01 -11.15
N ILE A 144 1.43 -2.22 -9.94
CA ILE A 144 2.23 -2.45 -8.73
C ILE A 144 2.05 -3.89 -8.29
N SER A 145 3.15 -4.59 -8.06
CA SER A 145 3.13 -5.91 -7.42
C SER A 145 4.15 -6.02 -6.29
N ALA A 146 3.79 -6.80 -5.27
CA ALA A 146 4.63 -7.06 -4.11
C ALA A 146 4.31 -8.43 -3.52
N ASN A 147 5.33 -9.06 -2.94
CA ASN A 147 5.18 -10.27 -2.13
C ASN A 147 5.98 -10.08 -0.85
N PHE A 148 5.36 -10.37 0.30
CA PHE A 148 6.00 -10.22 1.60
C PHE A 148 5.31 -11.09 2.64
N THR A 149 6.02 -11.34 3.73
CA THR A 149 5.52 -12.13 4.86
C THR A 149 5.06 -11.21 5.99
N VAL A 150 4.00 -11.57 6.70
CA VAL A 150 3.55 -10.90 7.94
C VAL A 150 3.61 -11.92 9.05
N PHE A 151 4.33 -11.62 10.13
CA PHE A 151 4.28 -12.45 11.34
C PHE A 151 3.11 -12.02 12.20
N LEU A 152 2.35 -12.99 12.73
CA LEU A 152 1.16 -12.69 13.54
C LEU A 152 1.53 -12.00 14.87
N ASP A 153 2.66 -12.39 15.47
CA ASP A 153 3.12 -11.85 16.76
C ASP A 153 3.53 -10.37 16.66
N ASP A 154 4.08 -9.93 15.53
CA ASP A 154 4.38 -8.52 15.23
C ASP A 154 3.14 -7.63 15.36
N HIS A 155 1.94 -8.21 15.25
CA HIS A 155 0.66 -7.51 15.30
C HIS A 155 -0.21 -7.92 16.48
N ASN A 156 0.34 -8.57 17.51
CA ASN A 156 -0.39 -9.07 18.68
C ASN A 156 -1.55 -10.03 18.36
N ILE A 157 -1.49 -10.73 17.23
CA ILE A 157 -2.48 -11.73 16.85
C ILE A 157 -2.04 -13.06 17.44
N LYS A 158 -2.73 -13.51 18.50
CA LYS A 158 -2.39 -14.75 19.21
C LYS A 158 -3.01 -15.97 18.54
N ILE A 159 -2.25 -17.04 18.43
CA ILE A 159 -2.74 -18.35 18.00
C ILE A 159 -3.05 -19.19 19.24
N PRO A 160 -4.31 -19.60 19.49
CA PRO A 160 -4.62 -20.50 20.59
C PRO A 160 -3.91 -21.85 20.43
N ALA A 161 -3.41 -22.42 21.53
CA ALA A 161 -2.62 -23.66 21.51
C ALA A 161 -3.34 -24.84 20.82
N ILE A 162 -4.67 -24.90 20.92
CA ILE A 162 -5.48 -25.98 20.32
C ILE A 162 -5.55 -25.93 18.79
N VAL A 163 -5.22 -24.79 18.16
CA VAL A 163 -5.25 -24.62 16.69
C VAL A 163 -3.88 -24.26 16.10
N ASN A 164 -2.79 -24.38 16.85
CA ASN A 164 -1.45 -24.01 16.40
C ASN A 164 -0.94 -24.78 15.18
N GLN A 165 -1.45 -26.00 14.94
CA GLN A 165 -1.11 -26.78 13.73
C GLN A 165 -1.99 -26.43 12.52
N LYS A 166 -2.99 -25.56 12.69
CA LYS A 166 -3.95 -25.15 11.64
C LYS A 166 -3.76 -23.70 11.18
N ILE A 167 -2.98 -22.91 11.90
CA ILE A 167 -2.73 -21.50 11.60
C ILE A 167 -1.23 -21.28 11.65
N ALA A 168 -0.68 -20.74 10.56
CA ALA A 168 0.73 -20.44 10.47
C ALA A 168 1.06 -19.16 11.25
N GLU A 169 2.23 -19.13 11.89
CA GLU A 169 2.76 -17.92 12.53
C GLU A 169 3.17 -16.86 11.49
N GLU A 170 3.55 -17.31 10.29
CA GLU A 170 3.88 -16.47 9.15
C GLU A 170 2.80 -16.52 8.07
N ILE A 171 2.40 -15.34 7.60
CA ILE A 171 1.35 -15.18 6.59
C ILE A 171 1.98 -14.64 5.32
N LEU A 172 1.87 -15.41 4.24
CA LEU A 172 2.36 -15.00 2.92
C LEU A 172 1.35 -14.06 2.27
N VAL A 173 1.77 -12.85 1.90
CA VAL A 173 0.91 -11.84 1.27
C VAL A 173 1.40 -11.55 -0.15
N SER A 174 0.47 -11.51 -1.11
CA SER A 174 0.73 -11.04 -2.47
C SER A 174 -0.24 -9.92 -2.85
N ILE A 175 0.29 -8.91 -3.54
CA ILE A 175 -0.47 -7.73 -3.96
C ILE A 175 -0.28 -7.53 -5.46
N ASN A 176 -1.38 -7.20 -6.15
CA ASN A 176 -1.40 -6.74 -7.54
C ASN A 176 -2.41 -5.60 -7.67
N ILE A 177 -1.93 -4.41 -8.02
CA ILE A 177 -2.74 -3.20 -8.04
C ILE A 177 -2.51 -2.47 -9.36
N GLU A 178 -3.59 -2.04 -10.00
CA GLU A 178 -3.58 -1.12 -11.13
C GLU A 178 -4.02 0.27 -10.65
N MET A 179 -3.27 1.31 -11.01
CA MET A 179 -3.57 2.70 -10.64
C MET A 179 -3.59 3.59 -11.88
N ILE A 180 -4.49 4.57 -11.85
CA ILE A 180 -4.66 5.57 -12.91
C ILE A 180 -4.38 6.96 -12.34
N ILE A 181 -4.05 7.91 -13.22
CA ILE A 181 -3.89 9.31 -12.83
C ILE A 181 -5.24 9.87 -12.40
N LYS A 182 -5.27 10.55 -11.25
CA LYS A 182 -6.41 11.34 -10.79
C LYS A 182 -6.53 12.56 -11.69
N LYS A 183 -7.61 12.59 -12.47
CA LYS A 183 -8.00 13.74 -13.27
C LYS A 183 -8.47 14.89 -12.38
#